data_AF-A0AAD4MYS5-F1
#
_entry.id   AF-A0AAD4MYS5-F1
#
_cell.length_a   1.000
_cell.length_b   1.000
_cell.length_c   1.000
_cell.angle_alpha   90.00
_cell.angle_beta   90.00
_cell.angle_gamma   90.00
#
_symmetry.space_group_name_H-M   'P 1'
#
loop_
_entity.id
_entity.type
_entity.pdbx_description
1 polymer ?
#
loop_
_entity_poly.entity_id
_entity_poly.type
_entity_poly.pdbx_seq_one_letter_code
_entity_poly.pdbx_strand_id
1 'polypeptide(L)'
;MNTLPYCSTATGAFLAQPKERRMIAYVMLWTTTSAASIFIVIWCEKMIAKNFSQLGDVSHATKRMHSEFQRALLAMAICPLFTTSIPVFYFMTTIAFQLCPWRVSAIMTICLSSISLFNPLTTIICFRCYRRAAARFLTFGRYNKDSVKSLTNVTAATSEYMPLLVNLCYFIFCETVGIEG
;
A
#
# COMPACT_ATOMS: atom_id res chain seq x y z
N MET A 1 -10.54 -24.21 -40.46
CA MET A 1 -10.08 -24.53 -39.09
C MET A 1 -8.69 -23.96 -38.94
N ASN A 2 -8.55 -22.83 -38.24
CA ASN A 2 -7.27 -22.14 -38.08
C ASN A 2 -6.54 -22.72 -36.87
N THR A 3 -5.58 -23.59 -37.13
CA THR A 3 -4.64 -24.11 -36.13
C THR A 3 -3.68 -23.00 -35.73
N LEU A 4 -3.80 -22.51 -34.49
CA LEU A 4 -2.89 -21.51 -33.94
C LEU A 4 -1.49 -22.11 -33.77
N PRO A 5 -0.40 -21.45 -34.24
CA PRO A 5 0.92 -22.04 -34.25
C PRO A 5 1.65 -21.85 -32.90
N TYR A 6 2.42 -22.89 -32.54
CA TYR A 6 3.63 -22.86 -31.73
C TYR A 6 3.55 -22.34 -30.28
N CYS A 7 3.16 -23.24 -29.39
CA CYS A 7 3.68 -23.30 -28.02
C CYS A 7 4.76 -24.39 -27.96
N SER A 8 5.95 -24.14 -28.55
CA SER A 8 7.02 -25.13 -28.66
C SER A 8 8.23 -24.74 -27.80
N THR A 9 8.40 -25.48 -26.69
CA THR A 9 9.65 -26.08 -26.21
C THR A 9 10.98 -25.35 -26.50
N ALA A 10 11.15 -24.12 -25.98
CA ALA A 10 12.43 -23.41 -25.93
C ALA A 10 12.93 -23.19 -24.48
N THR A 11 12.64 -24.15 -23.60
CA THR A 11 12.82 -24.04 -22.14
C THR A 11 14.29 -23.86 -21.69
N GLY A 12 15.27 -24.21 -22.53
CA GLY A 12 16.70 -24.08 -22.20
C GLY A 12 17.37 -22.78 -22.66
N ALA A 13 16.84 -22.11 -23.69
CA ALA A 13 17.49 -20.94 -24.31
C ALA A 13 16.93 -19.59 -23.82
N PHE A 14 15.78 -19.59 -23.13
CA PHE A 14 15.09 -18.39 -22.67
C PHE A 14 15.93 -17.65 -21.59
N LEU A 15 16.45 -18.38 -20.59
CA LEU A 15 17.29 -17.84 -19.51
C LEU A 15 18.66 -17.26 -19.96
N ALA A 16 19.04 -17.43 -21.22
CA ALA A 16 20.27 -16.91 -21.78
C ALA A 16 20.14 -15.47 -22.29
N GLN A 17 18.92 -14.93 -22.47
CA GLN A 17 18.77 -13.57 -22.98
C GLN A 17 19.02 -12.52 -21.87
N PRO A 18 19.87 -11.52 -22.12
CA PRO A 18 20.25 -10.51 -21.13
C PRO A 18 19.07 -9.64 -20.66
N LYS A 19 17.98 -9.59 -21.44
CA LYS A 19 16.76 -8.83 -21.10
C LYS A 19 15.96 -9.48 -19.95
N GLU A 20 15.87 -10.80 -19.93
CA GLU A 20 15.11 -11.53 -18.90
C GLU A 20 15.81 -11.48 -17.54
N ARG A 21 17.14 -11.57 -17.53
CA ARG A 21 17.94 -11.42 -16.30
C ARG A 21 17.70 -10.08 -15.62
N ARG A 22 17.57 -8.99 -16.40
CA ARG A 22 17.25 -7.65 -15.87
C ARG A 22 15.85 -7.60 -15.26
N MET A 23 14.88 -8.26 -15.88
CA MET A 23 13.51 -8.30 -15.38
C MET A 23 13.42 -9.06 -14.05
N ILE A 24 14.10 -10.21 -13.93
CA ILE A 24 14.16 -10.97 -12.69
C ILE A 24 14.82 -10.14 -11.58
N ALA A 25 15.95 -9.49 -11.86
CA ALA A 25 16.64 -8.62 -10.90
C ALA A 25 15.75 -7.46 -10.43
N TYR A 26 15.02 -6.82 -11.35
CA TYR A 26 14.08 -5.76 -11.02
C TYR A 26 12.96 -6.24 -10.10
N VAL A 27 12.39 -7.43 -10.37
CA VAL A 27 11.34 -7.98 -9.51
C VAL A 27 11.86 -8.40 -8.15
N MET A 28 13.05 -9.00 -8.07
CA MET A 28 13.71 -9.31 -6.79
C MET A 28 13.95 -8.04 -5.96
N LEU A 29 14.42 -6.96 -6.60
CA LEU A 29 14.62 -5.68 -5.93
C LEU A 29 13.28 -5.12 -5.45
N TRP A 30 12.27 -5.10 -6.32
CA TRP A 30 10.94 -4.61 -5.98
C TRP A 30 10.28 -5.38 -4.83
N THR A 31 10.37 -6.72 -4.83
CA THR A 31 9.79 -7.56 -3.78
C THR A 31 10.53 -7.39 -2.46
N THR A 32 11.86 -7.28 -2.47
CA THR A 32 12.64 -7.01 -1.26
C THR A 32 12.36 -5.62 -0.69
N THR A 33 12.29 -4.58 -1.52
CA THR A 33 11.88 -3.23 -1.08
C THR A 33 10.47 -3.22 -0.51
N SER A 34 9.52 -3.92 -1.15
CA SER A 34 8.14 -4.03 -0.67
C SER A 34 8.08 -4.73 0.70
N ALA A 35 8.76 -5.87 0.84
CA ALA A 35 8.82 -6.61 2.11
C ALA A 35 9.46 -5.77 3.22
N ALA A 36 10.57 -5.07 2.92
CA ALA A 36 11.22 -4.17 3.87
C ALA A 36 10.29 -3.03 4.32
N SER A 37 9.53 -2.42 3.40
CA SER A 37 8.59 -1.35 3.73
C SER A 37 7.51 -1.81 4.73
N ILE A 38 6.99 -3.02 4.57
CA ILE A 38 5.98 -3.59 5.47
C ILE A 38 6.59 -3.87 6.85
N PHE A 39 7.82 -4.39 6.88
CA PHE A 39 8.53 -4.62 8.13
C PHE A 39 8.76 -3.31 8.90
N ILE A 40 9.16 -2.24 8.21
CA ILE A 40 9.31 -0.91 8.80
C ILE A 40 7.99 -0.42 9.38
N VAL A 41 6.87 -0.57 8.67
CA VAL A 41 5.55 -0.16 9.17
C VAL A 41 5.15 -0.93 10.44
N ILE A 42 5.32 -2.25 10.45
CA ILE A 42 5.03 -3.09 11.62
C ILE A 42 5.95 -2.71 12.79
N TRP A 43 7.21 -2.44 12.52
CA TRP A 43 8.16 -2.01 13.55
C TRP A 43 7.80 -0.65 14.11
N CYS A 44 7.49 0.33 13.26
CA CYS A 44 7.01 1.65 13.67
C CYS A 44 5.74 1.51 14.54
N GLU A 45 4.80 0.64 14.17
CA GLU A 45 3.61 0.38 14.97
C GLU A 45 3.96 -0.11 16.39
N LYS A 46 4.85 -1.11 16.48
CA LYS A 46 5.31 -1.64 17.77
C LYS A 46 6.05 -0.59 18.60
N MET A 47 6.88 0.22 17.97
CA MET A 47 7.65 1.28 18.64
C MET A 47 6.72 2.36 19.18
N ILE A 48 5.76 2.82 18.36
CA ILE A 48 4.75 3.80 18.77
C ILE A 48 3.91 3.23 19.93
N ALA A 49 3.43 2.00 19.81
CA ALA A 49 2.64 1.35 20.88
C ALA A 49 3.42 1.26 22.20
N LYS A 50 4.71 0.94 22.14
CA LYS A 50 5.60 0.91 23.31
C LYS A 50 5.76 2.30 23.93
N ASN A 51 6.05 3.32 23.14
CA ASN A 51 6.21 4.70 23.63
C ASN A 51 4.90 5.23 24.23
N PHE A 52 3.75 4.92 23.63
CA PHE A 52 2.43 5.30 24.16
C PHE A 52 2.13 4.65 25.51
N SER A 53 2.60 3.43 25.76
CA SER A 53 2.42 2.78 27.07
C SER A 53 3.24 3.45 28.18
N GLN A 54 4.30 4.17 27.81
CA GLN A 54 5.20 4.85 28.75
C GLN A 54 4.80 6.31 29.02
N LEU A 55 4.05 6.95 28.11
CA LEU A 55 3.74 8.39 28.15
C LEU A 55 2.64 8.83 29.14
N GLY A 56 2.19 7.98 30.07
CA GLY A 56 1.17 8.36 31.06
C GLY A 56 -0.20 8.73 30.45
N ASP A 57 -1.08 9.39 31.22
CA ASP A 57 -2.49 9.67 30.90
C ASP A 57 -2.69 10.50 29.62
N VAL A 58 -2.59 9.85 28.46
CA VAL A 58 -3.01 10.45 27.19
C VAL A 58 -4.52 10.42 27.13
N SER A 59 -5.13 11.54 26.72
CA SER A 59 -6.60 11.63 26.62
C SER A 59 -7.19 10.47 25.80
N HIS A 60 -8.35 9.96 26.21
CA HIS A 60 -9.06 8.90 25.49
C HIS A 60 -9.33 9.25 24.01
N ALA A 61 -9.50 10.54 23.70
CA ALA A 61 -9.68 11.02 22.34
C ALA A 61 -8.42 10.82 21.49
N THR A 62 -7.25 11.21 22.01
CA THR A 62 -5.95 11.04 21.35
C THR A 62 -5.62 9.57 21.14
N LYS A 63 -5.84 8.72 22.15
CA LYS A 63 -5.62 7.26 22.05
C LYS A 63 -6.47 6.62 20.95
N ARG A 64 -7.75 7.04 20.85
CA ARG A 64 -8.65 6.58 19.79
C ARG A 64 -8.20 7.05 18.41
N MET A 65 -7.77 8.31 18.27
CA MET A 65 -7.28 8.85 17.01
C MET A 65 -6.02 8.11 16.54
N HIS A 66 -5.06 7.84 17.44
CA HIS A 66 -3.88 7.03 17.12
C HIS A 66 -4.22 5.63 16.66
N SER A 67 -5.14 4.95 17.34
CA SER A 67 -5.57 3.61 16.92
C SER A 67 -6.23 3.61 15.54
N GLU A 68 -7.04 4.63 15.22
CA GLU A 68 -7.63 4.77 13.89
C GLU A 68 -6.55 5.05 12.82
N PHE A 69 -5.56 5.87 13.13
CA PHE A 69 -4.44 6.18 12.23
C PHE A 69 -3.54 4.96 11.99
N GLN A 70 -3.21 4.19 13.04
CA GLN A 70 -2.44 2.96 12.94
C GLN A 70 -3.14 1.92 12.05
N ARG A 71 -4.45 1.73 12.24
CA ARG A 71 -5.25 0.86 11.36
C ARG A 71 -5.23 1.31 9.91
N ALA A 72 -5.28 2.61 9.65
CA ALA A 72 -5.19 3.16 8.31
C ALA A 72 -3.80 2.91 7.68
N LEU A 73 -2.73 3.17 8.42
CA LEU A 73 -1.36 2.89 7.96
C LEU A 73 -1.14 1.41 7.66
N LEU A 74 -1.62 0.52 8.54
CA LEU A 74 -1.53 -0.92 8.33
C LEU A 74 -2.29 -1.33 7.06
N ALA A 75 -3.52 -0.83 6.87
CA ALA A 75 -4.31 -1.13 5.68
C ALA A 75 -3.63 -0.60 4.40
N MET A 76 -3.07 0.62 4.44
CA MET A 76 -2.31 1.19 3.32
C MET A 76 -1.01 0.44 3.03
N ALA A 77 -0.35 -0.13 4.05
CA ALA A 77 0.84 -0.95 3.86
C ALA A 77 0.52 -2.34 3.30
N ILE A 78 -0.64 -2.91 3.69
CA ILE A 78 -1.10 -4.21 3.21
C ILE A 78 -1.66 -4.11 1.79
N CYS A 79 -2.30 -3.00 1.42
CA CYS A 79 -2.98 -2.88 0.13
C CYS A 79 -2.04 -3.15 -1.08
N PRO A 80 -0.82 -2.59 -1.15
CA PRO A 80 0.14 -2.92 -2.21
C PRO A 80 0.43 -4.42 -2.36
N LEU A 81 0.43 -5.20 -1.27
CA LEU A 81 0.62 -6.65 -1.38
C LEU A 81 -0.42 -7.30 -2.28
N PHE A 82 -1.68 -6.89 -2.13
CA PHE A 82 -2.78 -7.44 -2.91
C PHE A 82 -2.84 -6.87 -4.32
N THR A 83 -2.56 -5.58 -4.49
CA THR A 83 -2.73 -4.89 -5.77
C THR A 83 -1.50 -4.97 -6.67
N THR A 84 -0.31 -5.22 -6.12
CA THR A 84 0.95 -5.31 -6.91
C THR A 84 1.65 -6.64 -6.70
N SER A 85 1.91 -7.09 -5.47
CA SER A 85 2.74 -8.28 -5.24
C SER A 85 2.07 -9.56 -5.75
N ILE A 86 0.76 -9.76 -5.50
CA ILE A 86 0.02 -10.92 -6.01
C ILE A 86 -0.01 -10.95 -7.56
N PRO A 87 -0.41 -9.87 -8.27
CA PRO A 87 -0.38 -9.85 -9.74
C PRO A 87 1.00 -10.08 -10.32
N VAL A 88 2.05 -9.49 -9.73
CA VAL A 88 3.44 -9.69 -10.18
C VAL A 88 3.87 -11.14 -9.98
N PHE A 89 3.55 -11.74 -8.83
CA PHE A 89 3.85 -13.15 -8.58
C PHE A 89 3.11 -14.05 -9.56
N TYR A 90 1.82 -13.77 -9.81
CA TYR A 90 1.01 -14.51 -10.80
C TYR A 90 1.56 -14.35 -12.23
N PHE A 91 2.06 -13.18 -12.59
CA PHE A 91 2.72 -12.95 -13.87
C PHE A 91 4.02 -13.76 -13.99
N MET A 92 4.82 -13.83 -12.92
CA MET A 92 6.03 -14.63 -12.90
C MET A 92 5.77 -16.13 -13.00
N THR A 93 4.76 -16.64 -12.29
CA THR A 93 4.38 -18.06 -12.42
C THR A 93 3.86 -18.36 -13.83
N THR A 94 3.10 -17.43 -14.43
CA THR A 94 2.64 -17.56 -15.82
C THR A 94 3.80 -17.70 -16.79
N ILE A 95 4.85 -16.88 -16.65
CA ILE A 95 6.07 -17.00 -17.46
C ILE A 95 6.74 -18.36 -17.21
N ALA A 96 6.89 -18.75 -15.94
CA ALA A 96 7.56 -20.01 -15.58
C ALA A 96 6.83 -21.24 -16.14
N PHE A 97 5.50 -21.23 -16.17
CA PHE A 97 4.66 -22.31 -16.70
C PHE A 97 4.31 -22.16 -18.19
N GLN A 98 4.89 -21.18 -18.89
CA GLN A 98 4.64 -20.91 -20.32
C GLN A 98 3.16 -20.73 -20.67
N LEU A 99 2.37 -20.17 -19.75
CA LEU A 99 0.97 -19.86 -19.97
C LEU A 99 0.83 -18.64 -20.90
N CYS A 100 -0.31 -18.53 -21.60
CA CYS A 100 -0.57 -17.44 -22.57
C CYS A 100 -0.39 -16.04 -21.92
N PRO A 101 0.66 -15.28 -22.30
CA PRO A 101 1.02 -14.04 -21.60
C PRO A 101 -0.01 -12.92 -21.79
N TRP A 102 -0.76 -12.94 -22.89
CA TRP A 102 -1.73 -11.90 -23.21
C TRP A 102 -2.89 -11.82 -22.19
N ARG A 103 -3.40 -12.96 -21.73
CA ARG A 103 -4.50 -13.00 -20.74
C ARG A 103 -4.05 -12.44 -19.40
N VAL A 104 -2.82 -12.76 -19.04
CA VAL A 104 -2.24 -12.36 -17.76
C VAL A 104 -1.85 -10.89 -17.76
N SER A 105 -1.36 -10.38 -18.89
CA SER A 105 -1.13 -8.95 -19.07
C SER A 105 -2.42 -8.14 -18.88
N ALA A 106 -3.56 -8.57 -19.45
CA ALA A 106 -4.84 -7.90 -19.26
C ALA A 106 -5.28 -7.86 -17.78
N ILE A 107 -5.16 -8.98 -17.06
CA ILE A 107 -5.46 -9.05 -15.63
C ILE A 107 -4.53 -8.12 -14.83
N MET A 108 -3.23 -8.11 -15.14
CA MET A 108 -2.26 -7.22 -14.49
C MET A 108 -2.61 -5.75 -14.70
N THR A 109 -2.99 -5.35 -15.91
CA THR A 109 -3.40 -3.97 -16.21
C THR A 109 -4.61 -3.58 -15.36
N ILE A 110 -5.63 -4.43 -15.26
CA ILE A 110 -6.81 -4.16 -14.43
C ILE A 110 -6.42 -4.02 -12.95
N CYS A 111 -5.58 -4.93 -12.42
CA CYS A 111 -5.10 -4.85 -11.05
C CYS A 111 -4.31 -3.56 -10.78
N LEU A 112 -3.39 -3.20 -11.67
CA LEU A 112 -2.59 -1.97 -11.52
C LEU A 112 -3.45 -0.72 -11.63
N SER A 113 -4.41 -0.67 -12.56
CA SER A 113 -5.34 0.45 -12.69
C SER A 113 -6.27 0.57 -11.48
N SER A 114 -6.57 -0.54 -10.79
CA SER A 114 -7.41 -0.52 -9.59
C SER A 114 -6.73 0.13 -8.36
N ILE A 115 -5.40 0.29 -8.36
CA ILE A 115 -4.64 0.93 -7.25
C ILE A 115 -5.20 2.32 -6.92
N SER A 116 -5.55 3.09 -7.95
CA SER A 116 -6.11 4.43 -7.81
C SER A 116 -7.44 4.44 -7.04
N LEU A 117 -8.20 3.35 -7.10
CA LEU A 117 -9.47 3.17 -6.39
C LEU A 117 -9.25 2.75 -4.93
N PHE A 118 -8.19 1.98 -4.67
CA PHE A 118 -7.91 1.49 -3.33
C PHE A 118 -7.51 2.60 -2.36
N ASN A 119 -6.83 3.65 -2.81
CA ASN A 119 -6.46 4.79 -1.96
C ASN A 119 -7.69 5.43 -1.28
N PRO A 120 -8.69 5.96 -2.03
CA PRO A 120 -9.89 6.54 -1.42
C PRO A 120 -10.74 5.49 -0.68
N LEU A 121 -10.82 4.24 -1.18
CA LEU A 121 -11.55 3.17 -0.48
C LEU A 121 -10.95 2.87 0.89
N THR A 122 -9.63 2.75 0.98
CA THR A 122 -8.92 2.48 2.23
C THR A 122 -9.13 3.63 3.21
N THR A 123 -9.06 4.89 2.74
CA THR A 123 -9.37 6.06 3.57
C THR A 123 -10.80 6.03 4.09
N ILE A 124 -11.79 5.74 3.22
CA ILE A 124 -13.21 5.69 3.62
C ILE A 124 -13.48 4.56 4.62
N ILE A 125 -12.85 3.41 4.45
CA ILE A 125 -13.04 2.23 5.31
C ILE A 125 -12.37 2.44 6.68
N CYS A 126 -11.14 2.95 6.70
CA CYS A 126 -10.33 3.05 7.91
C CYS A 126 -10.75 4.23 8.80
N PHE A 127 -11.11 5.38 8.21
CA PHE A 127 -11.44 6.57 8.98
C PHE A 127 -12.95 6.74 9.17
N ARG A 128 -13.40 6.73 10.43
CA ARG A 128 -14.83 6.86 10.75
C ARG A 128 -15.45 8.15 10.22
N CYS A 129 -14.69 9.25 10.19
CA CYS A 129 -15.18 10.54 9.67
C CYS A 129 -15.56 10.44 8.20
N TYR A 130 -14.70 9.82 7.38
CA TYR A 130 -14.97 9.61 5.97
C TYR A 130 -16.09 8.60 5.74
N ARG A 131 -16.15 7.53 6.54
CA ARG A 131 -17.28 6.57 6.47
C ARG A 131 -18.62 7.23 6.75
N ARG A 132 -18.70 8.11 7.75
CA ARG A 132 -19.93 8.87 8.07
C ARG A 132 -20.27 9.86 6.94
N ALA A 133 -19.27 10.52 6.37
CA ALA A 133 -19.47 11.43 5.24
C ALA A 133 -19.99 10.69 4.01
N ALA A 134 -19.38 9.55 3.66
CA ALA A 134 -19.80 8.69 2.56
C ALA A 134 -21.20 8.12 2.79
N ALA A 135 -21.50 7.62 4.00
CA ALA A 135 -22.83 7.11 4.33
C ALA A 135 -23.91 8.20 4.20
N ARG A 136 -23.62 9.43 4.64
CA ARG A 136 -24.52 10.59 4.47
C ARG A 136 -24.72 10.92 3.00
N PHE A 137 -23.64 10.94 2.21
CA PHE A 137 -23.70 11.20 0.77
C PHE A 137 -24.58 10.17 0.04
N LEU A 138 -24.50 8.89 0.44
CA LEU A 138 -25.28 7.80 -0.14
C LEU A 138 -26.75 7.76 0.33
N THR A 139 -27.02 8.12 1.59
CA THR A 139 -28.38 8.00 2.18
C THR A 139 -29.25 9.23 1.94
N PHE A 140 -28.69 10.44 1.91
CA PHE A 140 -29.45 11.67 1.68
C PHE A 140 -28.54 12.73 1.08
N GLY A 141 -28.81 13.16 -0.16
CA GLY A 141 -28.15 14.28 -0.84
C GLY A 141 -28.28 15.67 -0.16
N ARG A 142 -28.55 15.72 1.15
CA ARG A 142 -28.55 16.94 1.97
C ARG A 142 -27.20 17.10 2.66
N TYR A 143 -26.33 17.82 1.98
CA TYR A 143 -25.02 18.24 2.48
C TYR A 143 -25.18 19.18 3.69
N ASN A 144 -24.88 18.69 4.90
CA ASN A 144 -24.93 19.51 6.12
C ASN A 144 -23.55 20.15 6.39
N LYS A 145 -23.47 21.49 6.35
CA LYS A 145 -22.25 22.31 6.49
C LYS A 145 -21.41 22.00 7.73
N ASP A 146 -22.05 21.53 8.81
CA ASP A 146 -21.35 21.22 10.07
C ASP A 146 -20.40 20.02 9.96
N SER A 147 -20.64 19.12 8.99
CA SER A 147 -19.75 17.98 8.74
C SER A 147 -18.42 18.41 8.14
N VAL A 148 -18.41 19.50 7.36
CA VAL A 148 -17.20 20.04 6.72
C VAL A 148 -16.27 20.65 7.76
N LYS A 149 -16.82 21.34 8.76
CA LYS A 149 -16.05 21.92 9.88
C LYS A 149 -15.32 20.84 10.69
N SER A 150 -15.99 19.71 10.93
CA SER A 150 -15.35 18.55 11.59
C SER A 150 -14.24 17.95 10.72
N LEU A 151 -14.38 17.96 9.39
CA LEU A 151 -13.35 17.43 8.49
C LEU A 151 -12.13 18.36 8.46
N THR A 152 -12.33 19.68 8.33
CA THR A 152 -11.23 20.67 8.33
C THR A 152 -10.41 20.65 9.61
N ASN A 153 -11.03 20.42 10.77
CA ASN A 153 -10.29 20.30 12.02
C ASN A 153 -9.44 19.02 12.08
N VAL A 154 -9.95 17.91 11.52
CA VAL A 154 -9.16 16.68 11.39
C VAL A 154 -8.01 16.88 10.41
N THR A 155 -8.26 17.51 9.25
CA THR A 155 -7.23 17.79 8.25
C THR A 155 -6.15 18.74 8.79
N ALA A 156 -6.53 19.75 9.58
CA ALA A 156 -5.60 20.64 10.26
C ALA A 156 -4.71 19.88 11.26
N ALA A 157 -5.31 19.01 12.09
CA ALA A 157 -4.55 18.14 12.97
C ALA A 157 -3.63 17.18 12.19
N THR A 158 -4.11 16.59 11.09
CA THR A 158 -3.26 15.70 10.26
C THR A 158 -2.12 16.44 9.58
N SER A 159 -2.34 17.70 9.18
CA SER A 159 -1.33 18.61 8.65
C SER A 159 -0.25 18.93 9.67
N GLU A 160 -0.59 19.02 10.95
CA GLU A 160 0.39 19.21 12.05
C GLU A 160 1.26 17.97 12.28
N TYR A 161 0.68 16.78 12.16
CA TYR A 161 1.40 15.51 12.36
C TYR A 161 2.18 15.05 11.12
N MET A 162 1.79 15.47 9.92
CA MET A 162 2.46 15.12 8.64
C MET A 162 3.96 15.46 8.62
N PRO A 163 4.43 16.67 8.96
CA PRO A 163 5.87 16.98 8.98
C PRO A 163 6.61 16.20 10.06
N LEU A 164 5.96 15.88 11.17
CA LEU A 164 6.52 15.04 12.23
C LEU A 164 6.68 13.59 11.76
N LEU A 165 5.70 13.06 11.03
CA LEU A 165 5.75 11.72 10.45
C LEU A 165 6.77 11.63 9.32
N VAL A 166 6.87 12.67 8.49
CA VAL A 166 7.90 12.78 7.43
C VAL A 166 9.29 12.88 8.04
N ASN A 167 9.49 13.71 9.07
CA ASN A 167 10.78 13.79 9.79
C ASN A 167 11.09 12.49 10.53
N LEU A 168 10.10 11.81 11.12
CA LEU A 168 10.31 10.51 11.77
C LEU A 168 10.70 9.44 10.74
N CYS A 169 10.02 9.39 9.59
CA CYS A 169 10.38 8.49 8.50
C CYS A 169 11.76 8.81 7.91
N TYR A 170 12.11 10.10 7.80
CA TYR A 170 13.43 10.53 7.33
C TYR A 170 14.53 10.18 8.34
N PHE A 171 14.29 10.40 9.63
CA PHE A 171 15.20 10.04 10.70
C PHE A 171 15.45 8.53 10.75
N ILE A 172 14.37 7.73 10.71
CA ILE A 172 14.47 6.27 10.65
C ILE A 172 15.23 5.85 9.38
N PHE A 173 14.95 6.48 8.23
CA PHE A 173 15.68 6.19 6.99
C PHE A 173 17.18 6.48 7.12
N CYS A 174 17.57 7.63 7.66
CA CYS A 174 18.97 7.98 7.91
C CYS A 174 19.64 6.97 8.87
N GLU A 175 18.97 6.61 9.96
CA GLU A 175 19.48 5.64 10.96
C GLU A 175 19.61 4.23 10.37
N THR A 176 18.67 3.80 9.54
CA THR A 176 18.69 2.45 8.93
C THR A 176 19.74 2.35 7.82
N VAL A 177 19.99 3.44 7.09
CA VAL A 177 20.97 3.48 5.99
C VAL A 177 22.39 3.80 6.51
N GLY A 178 22.53 4.13 7.80
CA GLY A 178 23.82 4.51 8.39
C GLY A 178 24.36 5.83 7.82
N ILE A 179 23.46 6.70 7.35
CA ILE A 179 23.81 8.05 6.92
C ILE A 179 23.89 8.87 8.22
N GLU A 180 25.09 8.99 8.78
CA GLU A 180 25.36 9.95 9.84
C GLU A 180 25.07 11.36 9.29
N GLY A 181 23.99 11.97 9.80
CA GLY A 181 23.60 13.35 9.52
C GLY A 181 24.21 14.32 10.52
#